data_AF-A0ABD2MUE4-F1
#
_entry.id   AF-A0ABD2MUE4-F1
#
_cell.length_a   1.000
_cell.length_b   1.000
_cell.length_c   1.000
_cell.angle_alpha   90.00
_cell.angle_beta   90.00
_cell.angle_gamma   90.00
#
_symmetry.space_group_name_H-M   'P 1'
#
loop_
_entity.id
_entity.type
_entity.pdbx_description
1 polymer ?
#
loop_
_entity_poly.entity_id
_entity_poly.type
_entity_poly.pdbx_seq_one_letter_code
_entity_poly.pdbx_strand_id
1 'polypeptide(L)'
;QILLPVLAASNDPAVTNMILKLICESWLDHIYMNKIKFSRDGAIQLLLDFAHVKIWLGNCSIINQTMKKKLIKNEILQRCEGVGKLLLRRPGEPIRMTDKKTEKSTQENSDSEKTEIMPPEMYVPNQEQWLELRAVKKRGFLLPKLCCNEF
;
A
#
# COMPACT_ATOMS: atom_id res chain seq x y z
N GLN A 1 3.36 -17.60 13.22
CA GLN A 1 4.42 -17.06 12.36
C GLN A 1 4.66 -18.02 11.18
N ILE A 2 3.92 -17.88 10.08
CA ILE A 2 3.96 -18.83 8.94
C ILE A 2 5.18 -18.59 8.04
N LEU A 3 5.67 -17.35 7.99
CA LEU A 3 6.68 -16.94 7.01
C LEU A 3 8.14 -17.21 7.41
N LEU A 4 8.42 -17.16 8.72
CA LEU A 4 9.78 -17.35 9.26
C LEU A 4 10.41 -18.71 8.89
N PRO A 5 9.70 -19.85 9.01
CA PRO A 5 10.26 -21.15 8.62
C PRO A 5 10.61 -21.23 7.13
N VAL A 6 9.79 -20.63 6.26
CA VAL A 6 9.99 -20.64 4.80
C VAL A 6 11.21 -19.80 4.43
N LEU A 7 11.36 -18.63 5.05
CA LEU A 7 12.53 -17.78 4.86
C LEU A 7 13.81 -18.40 5.43
N ALA A 8 13.71 -19.15 6.54
CA ALA A 8 14.84 -19.88 7.10
C ALA A 8 15.27 -21.07 6.23
N ALA A 9 14.33 -21.72 5.54
CA ALA A 9 14.61 -22.83 4.63
C ALA A 9 15.15 -22.38 3.26
N SER A 10 14.97 -21.10 2.89
CA SER A 10 15.33 -20.57 1.58
C SER A 10 16.50 -19.58 1.67
N ASN A 11 17.69 -20.03 1.25
CA ASN A 11 18.85 -19.15 1.05
C ASN A 11 18.87 -18.45 -0.32
N ASP A 12 17.90 -18.76 -1.20
CA ASP A 12 17.80 -18.17 -2.53
C ASP A 12 17.06 -16.83 -2.49
N PRO A 13 17.70 -15.71 -2.90
CA PRO A 13 17.05 -14.42 -3.02
C PRO A 13 15.88 -14.38 -4.00
N ALA A 14 15.90 -15.17 -5.08
CA ALA A 14 14.82 -15.24 -6.04
C ALA A 14 13.56 -15.87 -5.43
N VAL A 15 13.73 -17.00 -4.74
CA VAL A 15 12.65 -17.68 -4.01
C VAL A 15 12.08 -16.79 -2.92
N THR A 16 12.94 -16.17 -2.12
CA THR A 16 12.51 -15.24 -1.06
C THR A 16 11.71 -14.06 -1.62
N ASN A 17 12.14 -13.52 -2.76
CA ASN A 17 11.46 -12.42 -3.44
C ASN A 17 10.09 -12.85 -4.00
N MET A 18 9.99 -14.08 -4.56
CA MET A 18 8.73 -14.66 -5.01
C MET A 18 7.75 -14.86 -3.85
N ILE A 19 8.23 -15.38 -2.71
CA ILE A 19 7.41 -15.57 -1.51
C ILE A 19 6.83 -14.24 -1.03
N LEU A 20 7.66 -13.19 -0.95
CA LEU A 20 7.19 -11.86 -0.57
C LEU A 20 6.09 -11.35 -1.51
N LYS A 21 6.29 -11.49 -2.83
CA LYS A 21 5.28 -11.12 -3.83
C LYS A 21 3.99 -11.88 -3.63
N LEU A 22 4.04 -13.20 -3.54
CA LEU A 22 2.85 -14.05 -3.38
C LEU A 22 2.03 -13.67 -2.16
N ILE A 23 2.67 -13.37 -1.03
CA ILE A 23 1.96 -13.02 0.21
C ILE A 23 1.28 -11.66 0.10
N CYS A 24 2.01 -10.66 -0.39
CA CYS A 24 1.45 -9.32 -0.56
C CYS A 24 0.36 -9.31 -1.63
N GLU A 25 0.55 -10.01 -2.76
CA GLU A 25 -0.46 -10.15 -3.81
C GLU A 25 -1.69 -10.89 -3.28
N SER A 26 -1.52 -12.02 -2.59
CA SER A 26 -2.64 -12.75 -1.99
C SER A 26 -3.44 -11.90 -1.00
N TRP A 27 -2.78 -11.03 -0.25
CA TRP A 27 -3.44 -10.09 0.66
C TRP A 27 -4.26 -9.06 -0.12
N LEU A 28 -3.67 -8.44 -1.14
CA LEU A 28 -4.39 -7.49 -2.01
C LEU A 28 -5.57 -8.16 -2.73
N ASP A 29 -5.37 -9.35 -3.28
CA ASP A 29 -6.41 -10.13 -3.94
C ASP A 29 -7.53 -10.50 -2.98
N HIS A 30 -7.20 -10.90 -1.74
CA HIS A 30 -8.22 -11.18 -0.73
C HIS A 30 -9.09 -9.96 -0.43
N ILE A 31 -8.49 -8.79 -0.28
CA ILE A 31 -9.22 -7.52 -0.11
C ILE A 31 -10.14 -7.26 -1.31
N TYR A 32 -9.59 -7.41 -2.51
CA TYR A 32 -10.26 -7.09 -3.76
C TYR A 32 -11.44 -8.02 -4.05
N MET A 33 -11.22 -9.34 -3.93
CA MET A 33 -12.21 -10.37 -4.21
C MET A 33 -13.37 -10.35 -3.22
N ASN A 34 -13.09 -10.06 -1.95
CA ASN A 34 -14.13 -9.96 -0.92
C ASN A 34 -14.76 -8.56 -0.83
N LYS A 35 -14.36 -7.62 -1.70
CA LYS A 35 -14.86 -6.24 -1.74
C LYS A 35 -14.85 -5.55 -0.37
N ILE A 36 -13.80 -5.81 0.41
CA ILE A 36 -13.66 -5.30 1.77
C ILE A 36 -13.66 -3.78 1.72
N LYS A 37 -14.59 -3.15 2.44
CA LYS A 37 -14.72 -1.70 2.48
C LYS A 37 -13.93 -1.11 3.65
N PHE A 38 -13.21 -0.02 3.40
CA PHE A 38 -12.37 0.65 4.40
C PHE A 38 -12.93 2.00 4.78
N SER A 39 -13.18 2.21 6.08
CA SER A 39 -13.29 3.57 6.63
C SER A 39 -11.93 4.27 6.53
N ARG A 40 -11.89 5.58 6.80
CA ARG A 40 -10.63 6.32 6.87
C ARG A 40 -9.65 5.67 7.86
N ASP A 41 -10.13 5.32 9.04
CA ASP A 41 -9.28 4.72 10.08
C ASP A 41 -8.87 3.29 9.70
N GLY A 42 -9.75 2.53 9.06
CA GLY A 42 -9.41 1.21 8.50
C GLY A 42 -8.34 1.28 7.41
N ALA A 43 -8.38 2.31 6.55
CA ALA A 43 -7.37 2.53 5.53
C ALA A 43 -6.02 2.97 6.14
N ILE A 44 -6.04 3.78 7.20
CA ILE A 44 -4.83 4.12 7.97
C ILE A 44 -4.23 2.86 8.60
N GLN A 45 -5.06 2.00 9.23
CA GLN A 45 -4.59 0.75 9.81
C GLN A 45 -3.97 -0.17 8.76
N LEU A 46 -4.63 -0.33 7.60
CA LEU A 46 -4.08 -1.13 6.51
C LEU A 46 -2.72 -0.60 6.03
N LEU A 47 -2.56 0.72 5.95
CA LEU A 47 -1.29 1.35 5.59
C LEU A 47 -0.19 1.05 6.63
N LEU A 48 -0.53 1.09 7.92
CA LEU A 48 0.37 0.72 9.01
C LEU A 48 0.75 -0.77 8.93
N ASP A 49 -0.20 -1.64 8.62
CA ASP A 49 0.04 -3.08 8.49
C ASP A 49 1.03 -3.37 7.35
N PHE A 50 0.86 -2.72 6.20
CA PHE A 50 1.82 -2.82 5.09
C PHE A 50 3.20 -2.23 5.43
N ALA A 51 3.26 -1.11 6.15
CA ALA A 51 4.51 -0.55 6.62
C ALA A 51 5.24 -1.50 7.58
N HIS A 52 4.51 -2.21 8.44
CA HIS A 52 5.07 -3.20 9.36
C HIS A 52 5.71 -4.38 8.64
N VAL A 53 5.20 -4.80 7.47
CA VAL A 53 5.87 -5.84 6.66
C VAL A 53 7.29 -5.39 6.28
N LYS A 54 7.45 -4.14 5.83
CA LYS A 54 8.76 -3.57 5.46
C LYS A 54 9.70 -3.47 6.66
N ILE A 55 9.20 -3.01 7.80
CA ILE A 55 9.97 -2.92 9.06
C ILE A 55 10.41 -4.32 9.51
N TRP A 56 9.49 -5.28 9.49
CA TRP A 56 9.77 -6.66 9.86
C TRP A 56 10.84 -7.30 8.96
N LEU A 57 10.78 -7.08 7.64
CA LEU A 57 11.82 -7.54 6.71
C LEU A 57 13.20 -6.94 7.04
N GLY A 58 13.26 -5.64 7.37
CA GLY A 58 14.51 -4.98 7.78
C GLY A 58 15.10 -5.56 9.08
N ASN A 59 14.24 -5.92 10.02
CA ASN A 59 14.63 -6.44 11.32
C ASN A 59 14.80 -7.98 11.35
N CYS A 60 14.43 -8.70 10.29
CA CYS A 60 14.47 -10.16 10.26
C CYS A 60 15.91 -10.68 10.31
N SER A 61 16.34 -11.26 11.44
CA SER A 61 17.73 -11.71 11.66
C SER A 61 18.16 -12.86 10.74
N ILE A 62 17.21 -13.64 10.24
CA ILE A 62 17.44 -14.82 9.40
C ILE A 62 17.86 -14.42 7.97
N ILE A 63 17.46 -13.22 7.52
CA ILE A 63 17.74 -12.72 6.18
C ILE A 63 19.07 -11.95 6.20
N ASN A 64 19.99 -12.28 5.30
CA ASN A 64 21.24 -11.52 5.18
C ASN A 64 21.01 -10.07 4.70
N GLN A 65 21.97 -9.18 4.98
CA GLN A 65 21.83 -7.74 4.71
C GLN A 65 21.65 -7.41 3.22
N THR A 66 22.32 -8.14 2.34
CA THR A 66 22.19 -7.94 0.89
C THR A 66 20.78 -8.25 0.40
N MET A 67 20.19 -9.34 0.89
CA MET A 67 18.83 -9.75 0.57
C MET A 67 17.79 -8.81 1.17
N LYS A 68 17.98 -8.33 2.40
CA LYS A 68 17.14 -7.28 3.00
C LYS A 68 17.06 -6.03 2.12
N LYS A 69 18.21 -5.52 1.67
CA LYS A 69 18.29 -4.35 0.80
C LYS A 69 17.53 -4.55 -0.52
N LYS A 70 17.50 -5.78 -1.06
CA LYS A 70 16.72 -6.12 -2.27
C LYS A 70 15.22 -6.20 -1.97
N LEU A 71 14.82 -6.92 -0.93
CA LEU A 71 13.41 -7.16 -0.59
C LEU A 71 12.66 -5.88 -0.22
N ILE A 72 13.30 -4.98 0.56
CA ILE A 72 12.70 -3.71 0.99
C ILE A 72 12.40 -2.78 -0.19
N LYS A 73 13.08 -2.97 -1.32
CA LYS A 73 12.89 -2.20 -2.57
C LYS A 73 11.92 -2.87 -3.54
N ASN A 74 11.34 -4.02 -3.20
CA ASN A 74 10.42 -4.72 -4.07
C ASN A 74 9.18 -3.86 -4.35
N GLU A 75 8.82 -3.74 -5.63
CA GLU A 75 7.68 -2.95 -6.11
C GLU A 75 6.35 -3.38 -5.49
N ILE A 76 6.20 -4.64 -5.08
CA ILE A 76 4.97 -5.10 -4.42
C ILE A 76 4.72 -4.35 -3.10
N LEU A 77 5.78 -3.99 -2.37
CA LEU A 77 5.65 -3.19 -1.15
C LEU A 77 5.20 -1.76 -1.46
N GLN A 78 5.68 -1.19 -2.56
CA GLN A 78 5.24 0.14 -3.04
C GLN A 78 3.79 0.09 -3.50
N ARG A 79 3.38 -0.99 -4.17
CA ARG A 79 1.98 -1.22 -4.56
C ARG A 79 1.07 -1.37 -3.33
N CYS A 80 1.47 -2.13 -2.31
CA CYS A 80 0.74 -2.22 -1.05
C CYS A 80 0.57 -0.84 -0.39
N GLU A 81 1.65 -0.06 -0.27
CA GLU A 81 1.60 1.31 0.25
C GLU A 81 0.66 2.20 -0.60
N GLY A 82 0.77 2.12 -1.92
CA GLY A 82 -0.06 2.83 -2.86
C GLY A 82 -1.55 2.52 -2.71
N VAL A 83 -1.91 1.26 -2.49
CA VAL A 83 -3.31 0.85 -2.22
C VAL A 83 -3.81 1.51 -0.93
N GLY A 84 -3.03 1.45 0.15
CA GLY A 84 -3.39 2.10 1.42
C GLY A 84 -3.59 3.62 1.25
N LYS A 85 -2.73 4.27 0.46
CA LYS A 85 -2.86 5.71 0.15
C LYS A 85 -4.06 6.02 -0.75
N LEU A 86 -4.33 5.22 -1.78
CA LEU A 86 -5.51 5.38 -2.65
C LEU A 86 -6.81 5.34 -1.86
N LEU A 87 -6.93 4.44 -0.88
CA LEU A 87 -8.11 4.34 -0.01
C LEU A 87 -8.34 5.60 0.85
N LEU A 88 -7.33 6.45 1.01
CA LEU A 88 -7.41 7.73 1.71
C LEU A 88 -7.69 8.91 0.78
N ARG A 89 -7.52 8.74 -0.54
CA ARG A 89 -7.75 9.79 -1.54
C ARG A 89 -9.23 9.93 -1.90
N ARG A 90 -9.57 11.06 -2.54
CA ARG A 90 -10.86 11.26 -3.20
C ARG A 90 -10.78 10.79 -4.67
N PRO A 91 -11.87 10.25 -5.25
CA PRO A 91 -11.89 9.92 -6.67
C PRO A 91 -11.71 11.19 -7.50
N GLY A 92 -10.94 11.10 -8.58
CA GLY A 92 -10.60 12.25 -9.44
C GLY A 92 -9.58 13.23 -8.84
N GLU A 93 -9.06 12.98 -7.63
CA GLU A 93 -7.99 13.79 -7.06
C GLU A 93 -6.66 13.49 -7.77
N PRO A 94 -5.97 14.47 -8.38
CA PRO A 94 -4.74 14.21 -9.11
C PRO A 94 -3.65 13.69 -8.17
N ILE A 95 -2.89 12.70 -8.64
CA ILE A 95 -1.69 12.19 -7.95
C ILE A 95 -0.50 12.97 -8.50
N ARG A 96 0.22 13.68 -7.61
CA ARG A 96 1.37 14.51 -7.99
C ARG A 96 2.67 13.74 -7.78
N MET A 97 3.64 13.95 -8.67
CA MET A 97 5.01 13.47 -8.46
C MET A 97 5.58 14.05 -7.17
N THR A 98 6.40 13.26 -6.47
CA THR A 98 7.08 13.71 -5.25
C THR A 98 8.45 14.30 -5.58
N ASP A 99 8.66 15.55 -5.20
CA ASP A 99 9.96 16.20 -5.23
C ASP A 99 10.84 15.68 -4.08
N LYS A 100 12.09 15.28 -4.39
CA LYS A 100 13.08 14.72 -3.44
C LYS A 100 13.49 15.63 -2.26
N LYS A 101 12.87 16.79 -2.05
CA LYS A 101 13.37 17.81 -1.12
C LYS A 101 13.14 17.53 0.37
N THR A 102 12.39 16.49 0.76
CA THR A 102 11.91 16.36 2.16
C THR A 102 12.38 15.12 2.94
N GLU A 103 13.39 14.36 2.47
CA GLU A 103 13.92 13.21 3.25
C GLU A 103 15.45 13.07 3.22
N LYS A 104 16.19 14.17 3.39
CA LYS A 104 17.64 14.10 3.67
C LYS A 104 18.01 15.04 4.82
N SER A 105 17.91 14.55 6.05
CA SER A 105 18.86 14.97 7.09
C SER A 105 20.14 14.14 6.93
N THR A 106 21.21 14.83 6.53
CA THR A 106 22.63 14.45 6.64
C THR A 106 23.19 13.48 5.58
N GLN A 107 23.61 14.02 4.44
CA GLN A 107 25.01 13.99 3.97
C GLN A 107 25.15 14.64 2.59
N GLU A 108 26.21 15.44 2.47
CA GLU A 108 26.54 16.41 1.41
C GLU A 108 27.01 15.79 0.08
N ASN A 109 26.89 16.62 -0.96
CA ASN A 109 27.56 16.63 -2.26
C ASN A 109 27.48 15.42 -3.22
N SER A 110 26.63 15.57 -4.24
CA SER A 110 27.01 15.41 -5.66
C SER A 110 25.81 15.76 -6.57
N ASP A 111 26.05 16.57 -7.59
CA ASP A 111 25.20 16.97 -8.73
C ASP A 111 23.75 16.43 -8.77
N SER A 112 22.81 17.33 -8.50
CA SER A 112 21.39 17.03 -8.42
C SER A 112 20.71 17.01 -9.79
N GLU A 113 20.75 15.87 -10.48
CA GLU A 113 19.62 15.49 -11.31
C GLU A 113 18.40 15.34 -10.39
N LYS A 114 17.38 16.17 -10.60
CA LYS A 114 16.08 16.02 -9.94
C LYS A 114 15.46 14.70 -10.40
N THR A 115 15.84 13.59 -9.77
CA THR A 115 15.14 12.33 -9.97
C THR A 115 13.82 12.45 -9.24
N GLU A 116 12.77 12.84 -9.97
CA GLU A 116 11.40 12.77 -9.49
C GLU A 116 11.09 11.32 -9.09
N ILE A 117 10.59 11.12 -7.88
CA ILE A 117 10.21 9.78 -7.42
C ILE A 117 8.73 9.59 -7.72
N MET A 118 8.41 8.47 -8.39
CA MET A 118 7.04 8.03 -8.64
C MET A 118 6.33 7.80 -7.29
N PRO A 119 5.22 8.49 -6.98
CA PRO A 119 4.44 8.21 -5.77
C PRO A 119 3.93 6.75 -5.76
N PRO A 120 3.81 6.11 -4.57
CA PRO A 120 3.38 4.74 -4.42
C PRO A 120 2.04 4.40 -5.10
N GLU A 121 1.09 5.33 -5.12
CA GLU A 121 -0.20 5.17 -5.79
C GLU A 121 -0.05 4.84 -7.28
N MET A 122 0.98 5.37 -7.95
CA MET A 122 1.23 5.11 -9.38
C MET A 122 1.78 3.70 -9.68
N TYR A 123 2.18 2.93 -8.66
CA TYR A 123 2.51 1.51 -8.79
C TYR A 123 1.28 0.60 -8.73
N VAL A 124 0.09 1.16 -8.49
CA VAL A 124 -1.15 0.40 -8.33
C VAL A 124 -1.92 0.35 -9.65
N PRO A 125 -2.13 -0.83 -10.25
CA PRO A 125 -3.03 -0.98 -11.38
C PRO A 125 -4.50 -0.88 -10.93
N ASN A 126 -5.39 -0.50 -11.85
CA ASN A 126 -6.83 -0.41 -11.62
C ASN A 126 -7.20 0.51 -10.44
N GLN A 127 -6.57 1.68 -10.33
CA GLN A 127 -6.72 2.61 -9.20
C GLN A 127 -8.18 2.94 -8.85
N GLU A 128 -9.04 3.11 -9.86
CA GLU A 128 -10.47 3.38 -9.67
C GLU A 128 -11.19 2.25 -8.91
N GLN A 129 -10.85 0.99 -9.20
CA GLN A 129 -11.46 -0.15 -8.51
C GLN A 129 -11.06 -0.20 -7.02
N TRP A 130 -9.87 0.30 -6.67
CA TRP A 130 -9.46 0.46 -5.27
C TRP A 130 -10.18 1.62 -4.60
N LEU A 131 -10.38 2.74 -5.30
CA LEU A 131 -11.13 3.90 -4.79
C LEU A 131 -12.58 3.56 -4.45
N GLU A 132 -13.18 2.60 -5.17
CA GLU A 132 -14.51 2.07 -4.88
C GLU A 132 -14.57 1.30 -3.55
N LEU A 133 -13.46 0.78 -3.04
CA LEU A 133 -13.41 0.05 -1.76
C LEU A 133 -13.44 0.97 -0.53
N ARG A 134 -13.58 2.28 -0.71
CA ARG A 134 -13.78 3.19 0.43
C ARG A 134 -15.20 3.04 0.98
N ALA A 135 -15.31 3.02 2.30
CA ALA A 135 -16.60 3.07 2.97
C ALA A 135 -17.18 4.49 2.82
N VAL A 136 -18.30 4.60 2.11
CA VAL A 136 -19.05 5.85 2.05
C VAL A 136 -19.65 6.07 3.43
N LYS A 137 -19.35 7.20 4.08
CA LYS A 137 -20.15 7.64 5.25
C LYS A 137 -21.59 7.77 4.76
N LYS A 138 -22.47 6.82 5.12
CA LYS A 138 -23.91 7.04 5.01
C LYS A 138 -24.20 8.28 5.85
N ARG A 139 -24.34 9.45 5.21
CA ARG A 139 -25.12 10.53 5.82
C ARG A 139 -26.45 9.88 6.16
N GLY A 140 -26.84 9.99 7.43
CA GLY A 140 -27.96 9.24 7.99
C GLY A 140 -29.14 9.19 7.04
N PHE A 141 -29.76 8.01 6.95
CA PHE A 141 -31.06 7.74 6.35
C PHE A 141 -31.78 9.02 5.94
N LEU A 142 -31.71 9.38 4.66
CA LEU A 142 -32.74 10.22 4.06
C LEU A 142 -34.01 9.39 4.15
N LEU A 143 -34.80 9.63 5.20
CA LEU A 143 -36.21 9.29 5.22
C LEU A 143 -36.80 9.77 3.88
N PRO A 144 -37.45 8.91 3.09
CA PRO A 144 -38.12 9.38 1.89
C PRO A 144 -39.24 10.31 2.34
N LYS A 145 -39.16 11.59 1.95
CA LYS A 145 -40.29 12.51 1.99
C LYS A 145 -41.39 11.91 1.09
N LEU A 146 -42.34 11.22 1.70
CA LEU A 146 -43.68 11.02 1.16
C LEU A 146 -44.32 12.41 1.05
N CYS A 147 -44.19 13.06 -0.11
CA CYS A 147 -45.06 14.15 -0.47
C CYS A 147 -46.30 13.55 -1.12
N CYS A 148 -47.40 13.51 -0.35
CA CYS A 148 -48.75 13.45 -0.89
C CYS A 148 -48.99 14.68 -1.77
N ASN A 149 -49.33 14.47 -3.04
CA ASN A 149 -50.22 15.38 -3.74
C ASN A 149 -51.53 14.63 -3.90
N GLU A 150 -52.49 14.99 -3.05
CA GLU A 150 -53.90 14.69 -3.26
C GLU A 150 -54.42 15.55 -4.42
N PHE A 151 -55.34 14.97 -5.19
CA PHE A 151 -56.15 15.63 -6.21
C PHE A 151 -57.16 16.59 -5.59
#